data_AF-A0A0L7M7W4-F1
#
_entry.id   AF-A0A0L7M7W4-F1
#
_cell.length_a   1.000
_cell.length_b   1.000
_cell.length_c   1.000
_cell.angle_alpha   90.00
_cell.angle_beta   90.00
_cell.angle_gamma   90.00
#
_symmetry.space_group_name_H-M   'P 1'
#
loop_
_entity.id
_entity.type
_entity.pdbx_description
1 polymer ?
#
loop_
_entity_poly.entity_id
_entity_poly.type
_entity_poly.pdbx_seq_one_letter_code
_entity_poly.pdbx_strand_id
1 'polypeptide(L)'
;MRKLYCVLLLSAFEFTYMINFGRAQNYWEHPYQKSDVYHPINEHREHPKEYQYPLHQEHTYQQEDSGEDENTLQHAYPIDHEGAEPAPQEQNLFSSIEIVERSNYMGNPWTEYMAKYDIEEVHGSGIRVDLGEDAEVAGTQYRLPSGKCPVFGKGIIIENSNTTFLTPVATGNQYLKDGGFAFPPTKPLMSPMTLDDMRLLYKDNEDVKNLDELTLCSRHAGNMNPDNDKNSNYKYPAVYDYNDKKCHILYIAAQENNGPRYCNKDESKRNSMFCFRPAKDKSFQNYTYLSKNVVDNWEEVCPRKNLENAKFGLWVDGNCEDIPHVNEFSANDLFECNKLVFELSASDQPKQYEQHLTDYEKIKEGFKNKNASMIKSAFLPTGAFKADRYKSHGKGYNWGNYNRKTQKCEIFNVKPTCLINNSSYIATTALSHPIEVEHNFPCSLYKDEIKKEIERESKRIKLNDNDDEGNKKNYSSKNFYFR
;
A
#
# COMPACT_ATOMS: atom_id res chain seq x y z
N MET A 1 -32.71 -1.27 8.08
CA MET A 1 -32.71 -2.46 8.96
C MET A 1 -31.37 -3.22 9.04
N ARG A 2 -30.42 -3.11 8.09
CA ARG A 2 -29.08 -3.75 8.21
C ARG A 2 -28.03 -2.96 9.03
N LYS A 3 -28.25 -1.67 9.32
CA LYS A 3 -27.33 -0.86 10.15
C LYS A 3 -27.51 -1.03 11.67
N LEU A 4 -28.63 -1.60 12.12
CA LEU A 4 -28.94 -1.72 13.56
C LEU A 4 -28.34 -2.98 14.22
N TYR A 5 -28.00 -4.00 13.43
CA TYR A 5 -27.50 -5.29 13.96
C TYR A 5 -26.07 -5.24 14.50
N CYS A 6 -25.21 -4.34 13.99
CA CYS A 6 -23.84 -4.18 14.53
C CYS A 6 -23.81 -3.36 15.83
N VAL A 7 -24.76 -2.46 16.06
CA VAL A 7 -24.72 -1.54 17.22
C VAL A 7 -25.42 -2.14 18.44
N LEU A 8 -26.46 -2.96 18.25
CA LEU A 8 -27.23 -3.56 19.36
C LEU A 8 -26.50 -4.68 20.12
N LEU A 9 -25.37 -5.19 19.61
CA LEU A 9 -24.53 -6.16 20.34
C LEU A 9 -23.53 -5.49 21.31
N LEU A 10 -23.30 -4.18 21.19
CA LEU A 10 -22.32 -3.47 22.02
C LEU A 10 -22.88 -2.90 23.33
N SER A 11 -24.20 -2.67 23.44
CA SER A 11 -24.80 -2.10 24.66
C SER A 11 -25.14 -3.13 25.75
N ALA A 12 -25.07 -4.43 25.45
CA ALA A 12 -25.36 -5.50 26.42
C ALA A 12 -24.13 -5.97 27.22
N PHE A 13 -22.92 -5.48 26.91
CA PHE A 13 -21.67 -5.98 27.50
C PHE A 13 -21.10 -5.14 28.66
N GLU A 14 -21.59 -3.91 28.89
CA GLU A 14 -21.08 -3.06 29.98
C GLU A 14 -21.66 -3.43 31.36
N PHE A 15 -22.79 -4.13 31.44
CA PHE A 15 -23.39 -4.49 32.73
C PHE A 15 -22.77 -5.72 33.43
N THR A 16 -22.02 -6.55 32.69
CA THR A 16 -21.46 -7.80 33.23
C THR A 16 -20.03 -7.63 33.76
N TYR A 17 -19.37 -6.50 33.47
CA TYR A 17 -17.97 -6.27 33.85
C TYR A 17 -17.79 -5.80 35.32
N MET A 18 -18.85 -5.36 36.00
CA MET A 18 -18.78 -4.92 37.41
C MET A 18 -18.98 -6.03 38.46
N ILE A 19 -19.41 -7.24 38.08
CA ILE A 19 -19.82 -8.26 39.06
C ILE A 19 -18.72 -9.31 39.36
N ASN A 20 -17.66 -9.42 38.55
CA ASN A 20 -16.69 -10.52 38.65
C ASN A 20 -15.26 -10.16 39.12
N PHE A 21 -14.95 -8.90 39.43
CA PHE A 21 -13.66 -8.52 40.06
C PHE A 21 -13.84 -8.23 41.56
N GLY A 22 -14.16 -9.28 42.31
CA GLY A 22 -14.34 -9.20 43.75
C GLY A 22 -14.09 -10.54 44.43
N ARG A 23 -12.94 -11.18 44.17
CA ARG A 23 -12.36 -12.26 45.00
C ARG A 23 -11.08 -12.80 44.36
N ALA A 24 -9.92 -12.34 44.84
CA ALA A 24 -8.69 -13.12 45.06
C ALA A 24 -7.44 -12.20 45.06
N GLN A 25 -7.12 -11.62 46.21
CA GLN A 25 -5.76 -11.22 46.54
C GLN A 25 -5.49 -11.62 47.99
N ASN A 26 -4.65 -12.62 48.20
CA ASN A 26 -3.99 -12.88 49.48
C ASN A 26 -2.48 -13.05 49.22
N TYR A 27 -1.75 -12.06 49.72
CA TYR A 27 -0.36 -11.96 50.16
C TYR A 27 0.55 -13.19 50.09
N TRP A 28 1.73 -13.00 49.49
CA TRP A 28 3.03 -13.43 50.03
C TRP A 28 4.10 -12.37 49.71
N GLU A 29 4.80 -11.91 50.76
CA GLU A 29 5.85 -10.88 50.74
C GLU A 29 7.25 -11.43 50.39
N HIS A 30 8.13 -10.50 49.98
CA HIS A 30 9.46 -10.58 49.38
C HIS A 30 10.60 -11.20 50.25
N PRO A 31 11.84 -11.33 49.71
CA PRO A 31 12.78 -10.20 49.81
C PRO A 31 13.72 -9.93 48.61
N TYR A 32 13.99 -8.64 48.44
CA TYR A 32 15.09 -7.92 47.78
C TYR A 32 16.36 -8.65 47.32
N GLN A 33 16.86 -8.24 46.12
CA GLN A 33 18.30 -8.05 45.89
C GLN A 33 18.58 -6.89 44.91
N LYS A 34 19.52 -6.01 45.30
CA LYS A 34 20.05 -4.80 44.64
C LYS A 34 21.19 -5.13 43.66
N SER A 35 21.41 -4.24 42.67
CA SER A 35 22.65 -3.85 41.94
C SER A 35 22.39 -3.76 40.43
N ASP A 36 22.96 -2.89 39.61
CA ASP A 36 23.72 -1.65 39.79
C ASP A 36 23.53 -0.80 38.52
N VAL A 37 23.31 0.51 38.75
CA VAL A 37 23.90 1.70 38.11
C VAL A 37 24.74 1.49 36.83
N TYR A 38 24.33 2.14 35.73
CA TYR A 38 25.24 2.63 34.68
C TYR A 38 24.86 4.06 34.24
N HIS A 39 25.74 5.02 34.50
CA HIS A 39 25.67 6.40 34.03
C HIS A 39 26.38 6.56 32.67
N PRO A 40 25.88 7.44 31.77
CA PRO A 40 26.60 7.88 30.58
C PRO A 40 27.38 9.19 30.80
N ILE A 41 28.55 9.29 30.15
CA ILE A 41 29.47 10.44 30.02
C ILE A 41 29.89 10.40 28.53
N ASN A 42 29.94 11.43 27.67
CA ASN A 42 30.09 12.87 27.83
C ASN A 42 29.50 13.65 26.62
N GLU A 43 28.99 14.83 26.92
CA GLU A 43 29.12 16.15 26.25
C GLU A 43 29.57 16.25 24.78
N HIS A 44 28.76 16.98 23.99
CA HIS A 44 29.22 18.19 23.27
C HIS A 44 28.09 19.22 23.16
N ARG A 45 28.39 20.45 23.60
CA ARG A 45 27.61 21.69 23.58
C ARG A 45 27.25 22.14 22.15
N GLU A 46 26.07 22.75 22.00
CA GLU A 46 25.90 24.06 21.35
C GLU A 46 24.50 24.66 21.69
N HIS A 47 24.48 25.96 22.03
CA HIS A 47 23.31 26.73 22.51
C HIS A 47 22.22 26.95 21.44
N PRO A 48 20.96 27.27 21.84
CA PRO A 48 20.53 28.67 21.72
C PRO A 48 19.55 29.20 22.81
N LYS A 49 19.84 30.44 23.23
CA LYS A 49 18.95 31.60 23.48
C LYS A 49 17.62 31.42 24.24
N GLU A 50 17.62 32.07 25.40
CA GLU A 50 16.49 32.44 26.26
C GLU A 50 15.33 33.11 25.50
N TYR A 51 14.09 32.70 25.83
CA TYR A 51 12.89 33.52 25.65
C TYR A 51 12.21 33.69 27.00
N GLN A 52 12.13 34.96 27.43
CA GLN A 52 11.43 35.44 28.62
C GLN A 52 9.91 35.29 28.48
N TYR A 53 9.26 34.79 29.53
CA TYR A 53 7.83 34.98 29.79
C TYR A 53 7.59 36.34 30.47
N PRO A 54 6.48 37.04 30.16
CA PRO A 54 5.91 38.02 31.07
C PRO A 54 4.81 37.40 31.93
N LEU A 55 4.95 37.60 33.24
CA LEU A 55 3.96 37.42 34.29
C LEU A 55 3.03 38.66 34.39
N HIS A 56 1.92 38.50 35.11
CA HIS A 56 0.90 39.46 35.57
C HIS A 56 -0.34 39.62 34.65
N GLN A 57 -1.58 39.68 35.17
CA GLN A 57 -2.02 40.12 36.50
C GLN A 57 -3.40 39.57 36.86
N GLU A 58 -3.61 39.36 38.17
CA GLU A 58 -4.85 38.98 38.84
C GLU A 58 -5.92 40.10 38.79
N HIS A 59 -7.19 39.70 38.77
CA HIS A 59 -8.28 40.49 39.37
C HIS A 59 -9.18 39.57 40.20
N THR A 60 -9.21 39.88 41.49
CA THR A 60 -10.06 39.40 42.59
C THR A 60 -11.43 40.11 42.60
N TYR A 61 -12.27 39.73 43.59
CA TYR A 61 -13.63 40.16 43.99
C TYR A 61 -14.72 39.13 43.58
N GLN A 62 -15.58 38.61 44.47
CA GLN A 62 -15.77 38.80 45.91
C GLN A 62 -16.68 37.65 46.43
N GLN A 63 -16.53 37.35 47.71
CA GLN A 63 -17.23 36.37 48.55
C GLN A 63 -18.57 36.94 49.04
N GLU A 64 -19.64 36.14 49.12
CA GLU A 64 -20.67 36.27 50.16
C GLU A 64 -21.16 34.87 50.61
N ASP A 65 -21.11 34.68 51.92
CA ASP A 65 -21.49 33.51 52.73
C ASP A 65 -23.00 33.48 53.05
N SER A 66 -23.48 32.28 53.42
CA SER A 66 -24.50 31.93 54.44
C SER A 66 -25.35 30.76 53.92
N GLY A 67 -25.67 29.70 54.67
CA GLY A 67 -25.48 29.35 56.06
C GLY A 67 -25.92 27.88 56.27
N GLU A 68 -25.58 27.35 57.43
CA GLU A 68 -25.86 25.99 57.92
C GLU A 68 -27.36 25.68 58.05
N ASP A 69 -27.75 24.40 57.91
CA ASP A 69 -28.57 23.71 58.92
C ASP A 69 -28.76 22.20 58.59
N GLU A 70 -28.40 21.36 59.56
CA GLU A 70 -28.79 19.96 59.68
C GLU A 70 -30.24 19.86 60.18
N ASN A 71 -31.07 18.99 59.61
CA ASN A 71 -31.90 18.11 60.43
C ASN A 71 -32.57 16.95 59.66
N THR A 72 -32.57 15.83 60.36
CA THR A 72 -33.09 14.50 60.13
C THR A 72 -34.62 14.45 60.13
N LEU A 73 -35.23 13.56 59.33
CA LEU A 73 -36.40 12.76 59.76
C LEU A 73 -36.69 11.59 58.82
N GLN A 74 -36.53 10.39 59.38
CA GLN A 74 -37.02 9.11 58.88
C GLN A 74 -38.55 9.03 59.00
N HIS A 75 -39.22 8.45 58.01
CA HIS A 75 -40.42 7.65 58.25
C HIS A 75 -40.44 6.43 57.31
N ALA A 76 -40.24 5.27 57.94
CA ALA A 76 -40.64 3.96 57.44
C ALA A 76 -42.05 3.65 57.97
N TYR A 77 -42.83 2.84 57.24
CA TYR A 77 -43.55 1.64 57.72
C TYR A 77 -44.44 1.04 56.60
N PRO A 78 -44.85 -0.25 56.71
CA PRO A 78 -44.76 -1.25 55.64
C PRO A 78 -46.13 -1.92 55.33
N ILE A 79 -46.24 -2.72 54.27
CA ILE A 79 -47.27 -3.78 54.16
C ILE A 79 -46.71 -4.98 53.37
N ASP A 80 -47.10 -6.16 53.87
CA ASP A 80 -46.59 -7.52 53.72
C ASP A 80 -46.80 -8.26 52.38
N HIS A 81 -46.10 -9.40 52.30
CA HIS A 81 -46.13 -10.48 51.31
C HIS A 81 -47.49 -11.21 51.19
N GLU A 82 -47.85 -11.64 49.98
CA GLU A 82 -48.37 -13.00 49.70
C GLU A 82 -48.50 -13.28 48.17
N GLY A 83 -48.20 -14.51 47.75
CA GLY A 83 -48.72 -15.10 46.51
C GLY A 83 -47.73 -15.29 45.35
N ALA A 84 -47.21 -16.50 45.22
CA ALA A 84 -46.32 -16.96 44.15
C ALA A 84 -47.06 -17.30 42.84
N GLU A 85 -46.39 -17.05 41.69
CA GLU A 85 -46.27 -18.00 40.57
C GLU A 85 -45.06 -17.56 39.70
N PRO A 86 -43.97 -18.35 39.61
CA PRO A 86 -42.87 -18.02 38.72
C PRO A 86 -43.23 -18.38 37.26
N ALA A 87 -43.09 -17.38 36.39
CA ALA A 87 -43.17 -17.54 34.94
C ALA A 87 -42.23 -18.66 34.44
N PRO A 88 -42.57 -19.38 33.36
CA PRO A 88 -41.83 -20.56 32.94
C PRO A 88 -40.37 -20.22 32.64
N GLN A 89 -39.46 -20.90 33.31
CA GLN A 89 -38.06 -20.93 32.91
C GLN A 89 -37.98 -21.37 31.45
N GLU A 90 -37.43 -20.51 30.58
CA GLU A 90 -36.94 -20.94 29.28
C GLU A 90 -35.95 -22.09 29.53
N GLN A 91 -36.38 -23.29 29.18
CA GLN A 91 -35.54 -24.47 29.21
C GLN A 91 -34.37 -24.21 28.26
N ASN A 92 -33.17 -24.08 28.84
CA ASN A 92 -31.91 -24.19 28.13
C ASN A 92 -31.92 -25.48 27.30
N LEU A 93 -32.16 -25.37 26.00
CA LEU A 93 -32.04 -26.45 25.03
C LEU A 93 -30.57 -26.64 24.66
N PHE A 94 -29.74 -26.97 25.65
CA PHE A 94 -28.39 -27.50 25.43
C PHE A 94 -28.15 -28.63 26.43
N SER A 95 -28.84 -29.75 26.20
CA SER A 95 -28.56 -31.03 26.85
C SER A 95 -28.03 -32.03 25.81
N SER A 96 -26.74 -31.94 25.53
CA SER A 96 -25.90 -33.09 25.23
C SER A 96 -24.45 -32.67 25.33
N ILE A 97 -23.64 -33.52 25.94
CA ILE A 97 -22.19 -33.40 26.09
C ILE A 97 -21.56 -33.33 24.69
N GLU A 98 -21.47 -32.15 24.11
CA GLU A 98 -20.62 -31.86 22.95
C GLU A 98 -19.45 -31.03 23.47
N ILE A 99 -18.29 -31.66 23.62
CA ILE A 99 -17.06 -30.93 23.96
C ILE A 99 -16.65 -30.18 22.70
N VAL A 100 -16.82 -28.86 22.71
CA VAL A 100 -16.32 -27.96 21.66
C VAL A 100 -14.87 -27.60 21.95
N GLU A 101 -13.92 -28.35 21.38
CA GLU A 101 -12.49 -28.07 21.52
C GLU A 101 -12.02 -27.03 20.48
N ARG A 102 -11.12 -26.12 20.88
CA ARG A 102 -10.55 -25.10 19.98
C ARG A 102 -9.51 -25.76 19.07
N SER A 103 -9.64 -25.60 17.76
CA SER A 103 -8.70 -26.16 16.78
C SER A 103 -7.27 -25.62 17.01
N ASN A 104 -6.26 -26.48 16.83
CA ASN A 104 -4.85 -26.08 16.81
C ASN A 104 -4.42 -25.45 15.48
N TYR A 105 -5.34 -25.32 14.52
CA TYR A 105 -5.08 -24.77 13.19
C TYR A 105 -4.65 -23.29 13.27
N MET A 106 -3.48 -23.00 12.69
CA MET A 106 -2.88 -21.66 12.60
C MET A 106 -3.07 -21.00 11.22
N GLY A 107 -4.01 -21.50 10.41
CA GLY A 107 -4.25 -20.92 9.09
C GLY A 107 -4.75 -19.48 9.18
N ASN A 108 -4.30 -18.66 8.23
CA ASN A 108 -4.80 -17.30 8.07
C ASN A 108 -5.86 -17.29 6.95
N PRO A 109 -7.15 -17.03 7.27
CA PRO A 109 -8.21 -17.01 6.26
C PRO A 109 -7.97 -15.94 5.19
N TRP A 110 -7.21 -14.90 5.53
CA TRP A 110 -6.91 -13.78 4.64
C TRP A 110 -5.86 -14.07 3.57
N THR A 111 -5.16 -15.20 3.64
CA THR A 111 -3.98 -15.48 2.80
C THR A 111 -4.24 -15.26 1.32
N GLU A 112 -5.33 -15.83 0.78
CA GLU A 112 -5.66 -15.72 -0.64
C GLU A 112 -6.07 -14.28 -1.03
N TYR A 113 -6.89 -13.63 -0.20
CA TYR A 113 -7.31 -12.25 -0.44
C TYR A 113 -6.14 -11.25 -0.36
N MET A 114 -5.22 -11.48 0.59
CA MET A 114 -4.08 -10.60 0.86
C MET A 114 -2.89 -10.85 -0.07
N ALA A 115 -2.90 -11.93 -0.86
CA ALA A 115 -1.82 -12.24 -1.80
C ALA A 115 -1.49 -11.08 -2.74
N LYS A 116 -2.52 -10.35 -3.22
CA LYS A 116 -2.32 -9.16 -4.09
C LYS A 116 -1.59 -8.01 -3.41
N TYR A 117 -1.58 -7.96 -2.07
CA TYR A 117 -0.89 -6.94 -1.29
C TYR A 117 0.52 -7.39 -0.85
N ASP A 118 0.95 -8.61 -1.19
CA ASP A 118 2.34 -9.04 -1.04
C ASP A 118 3.20 -8.52 -2.21
N ILE A 119 3.44 -7.21 -2.19
CA ILE A 119 4.04 -6.45 -3.31
C ILE A 119 5.44 -6.97 -3.70
N GLU A 120 6.21 -7.49 -2.75
CA GLU A 120 7.51 -8.11 -3.05
C GLU A 120 7.35 -9.32 -3.98
N GLU A 121 6.31 -10.14 -3.79
CA GLU A 121 6.03 -11.32 -4.62
C GLU A 121 5.31 -10.95 -5.93
N VAL A 122 4.22 -10.18 -5.83
CA VAL A 122 3.35 -9.91 -6.99
C VAL A 122 3.90 -8.87 -7.94
N HIS A 123 4.67 -7.88 -7.45
CA HIS A 123 5.27 -6.84 -8.29
C HIS A 123 6.76 -7.11 -8.55
N GLY A 124 7.53 -7.47 -7.51
CA GLY A 124 8.91 -7.97 -7.63
C GLY A 124 9.97 -6.98 -8.09
N SER A 125 9.67 -5.68 -8.11
CA SER A 125 10.56 -4.62 -8.60
C SER A 125 10.33 -3.30 -7.86
N GLY A 126 11.11 -2.26 -8.14
CA GLY A 126 10.84 -0.92 -7.60
C GLY A 126 9.55 -0.33 -8.15
N ILE A 127 8.87 0.50 -7.35
CA ILE A 127 7.57 1.11 -7.67
C ILE A 127 7.75 2.58 -8.02
N ARG A 128 8.40 3.35 -7.14
CA ARG A 128 8.73 4.76 -7.41
C ARG A 128 9.63 4.86 -8.63
N VAL A 129 10.76 4.14 -8.58
CA VAL A 129 11.67 3.93 -9.71
C VAL A 129 11.79 2.43 -9.94
N ASP A 130 11.36 1.97 -11.11
CA ASP A 130 11.42 0.56 -11.53
C ASP A 130 12.58 0.34 -12.51
N LEU A 131 13.64 -0.35 -12.10
CA LEU A 131 14.82 -0.66 -12.90
C LEU A 131 15.37 -2.05 -12.50
N GLY A 132 14.47 -3.00 -12.25
CA GLY A 132 14.80 -4.29 -11.63
C GLY A 132 15.45 -5.32 -12.56
N GLU A 133 15.34 -5.16 -13.88
CA GLU A 133 15.98 -6.05 -14.86
C GLU A 133 17.16 -5.40 -15.56
N ASP A 134 18.07 -6.25 -16.05
CA ASP A 134 19.16 -5.87 -16.93
C ASP A 134 18.94 -6.54 -18.30
N ALA A 135 19.14 -5.81 -19.39
CA ALA A 135 19.10 -6.33 -20.75
C ALA A 135 20.25 -5.79 -21.58
N GLU A 136 20.78 -6.66 -22.45
CA GLU A 136 21.81 -6.29 -23.41
C GLU A 136 21.21 -5.71 -24.69
N VAL A 137 21.78 -4.61 -25.16
CA VAL A 137 21.54 -4.08 -26.51
C VAL A 137 22.89 -3.73 -27.10
N ALA A 138 23.23 -4.34 -28.24
CA ALA A 138 24.48 -4.08 -28.97
C ALA A 138 25.76 -4.15 -28.09
N GLY A 139 25.87 -5.16 -27.22
CA GLY A 139 27.05 -5.38 -26.37
C GLY A 139 27.10 -4.55 -25.07
N THR A 140 26.09 -3.72 -24.80
CA THR A 140 26.01 -2.89 -23.58
C THR A 140 24.81 -3.31 -22.73
N GLN A 141 25.04 -3.44 -21.41
CA GLN A 141 24.02 -3.82 -20.43
C GLN A 141 23.28 -2.58 -19.90
N TYR A 142 21.95 -2.62 -19.97
CA TYR A 142 21.06 -1.54 -19.56
C TYR A 142 20.05 -2.01 -18.54
N ARG A 143 19.66 -1.12 -17.61
CA ARG A 143 18.55 -1.37 -16.69
C ARG A 143 17.22 -0.97 -17.30
N LEU A 144 16.19 -1.76 -17.06
CA LEU A 144 14.83 -1.48 -17.54
C LEU A 144 13.76 -1.83 -16.49
N PRO A 145 12.57 -1.22 -16.59
CA PRO A 145 11.42 -1.57 -15.77
C PRO A 145 11.04 -3.04 -15.89
N SER A 146 10.74 -3.67 -14.77
CA SER A 146 10.42 -5.10 -14.68
C SER A 146 9.26 -5.44 -13.73
N GLY A 147 8.61 -4.45 -13.13
CA GLY A 147 7.49 -4.64 -12.23
C GLY A 147 6.31 -5.34 -12.89
N LYS A 148 5.82 -6.42 -12.28
CA LYS A 148 4.73 -7.24 -12.84
C LYS A 148 3.33 -6.65 -12.69
N CYS A 149 3.20 -5.64 -11.83
CA CYS A 149 1.93 -4.94 -11.61
C CYS A 149 1.94 -3.54 -12.25
N PRO A 150 0.79 -3.07 -12.79
CA PRO A 150 0.63 -1.69 -13.21
C PRO A 150 0.78 -0.71 -12.04
N VAL A 151 1.33 0.49 -12.31
CA VAL A 151 1.43 1.55 -11.31
C VAL A 151 0.47 2.68 -11.66
N PHE A 152 -0.66 2.73 -10.97
CA PHE A 152 -1.74 3.68 -11.25
C PHE A 152 -1.43 5.08 -10.72
N GLY A 153 -1.73 6.10 -11.52
CA GLY A 153 -1.50 7.50 -11.20
C GLY A 153 -0.05 7.96 -11.37
N LYS A 154 0.86 7.09 -11.81
CA LYS A 154 2.31 7.40 -11.95
C LYS A 154 2.59 8.09 -13.28
N GLY A 155 3.31 9.20 -13.21
CA GLY A 155 3.93 9.87 -14.35
C GLY A 155 5.31 10.41 -14.01
N ILE A 156 5.92 11.14 -14.95
CA ILE A 156 7.22 11.79 -14.78
C ILE A 156 7.03 13.31 -14.84
N ILE A 157 7.51 14.00 -13.81
CA ILE A 157 7.61 15.47 -13.81
C ILE A 157 8.95 15.84 -14.40
N ILE A 158 8.93 16.63 -15.47
CA ILE A 158 10.12 17.28 -16.03
C ILE A 158 10.23 18.63 -15.35
N GLU A 159 11.27 18.80 -14.54
CA GLU A 159 11.49 20.04 -13.81
C GLU A 159 11.79 21.18 -14.80
N ASN A 160 11.13 22.32 -14.60
CA ASN A 160 11.39 23.56 -15.34
C ASN A 160 11.15 23.41 -16.86
N SER A 161 10.11 22.64 -17.22
CA SER A 161 9.57 22.54 -18.57
C SER A 161 8.05 22.59 -18.55
N ASN A 162 7.47 23.22 -19.57
CA ASN A 162 6.02 23.19 -19.83
C ASN A 162 5.61 21.94 -20.64
N THR A 163 6.58 21.16 -21.11
CA THR A 163 6.35 19.95 -21.89
C THR A 163 5.99 18.80 -20.96
N THR A 164 4.95 18.03 -21.33
CA THR A 164 4.58 16.81 -20.60
C THR A 164 5.48 15.66 -21.01
N PHE A 165 5.71 14.71 -20.09
CA PHE A 165 6.56 13.55 -20.40
C PHE A 165 5.97 12.62 -21.48
N LEU A 166 4.65 12.65 -21.73
CA LEU A 166 4.01 11.92 -22.83
C LEU A 166 4.23 12.57 -24.20
N THR A 167 4.80 13.77 -24.23
CA THR A 167 5.28 14.37 -25.49
C THR A 167 6.41 13.51 -26.05
N PRO A 168 6.48 13.32 -27.37
CA PRO A 168 7.61 12.64 -27.98
C PRO A 168 8.93 13.29 -27.61
N VAL A 169 9.99 12.49 -27.58
CA VAL A 169 11.35 12.98 -27.42
C VAL A 169 11.71 14.02 -28.48
N ALA A 170 12.60 14.94 -28.13
CA ALA A 170 13.09 15.96 -29.05
C ALA A 170 13.79 15.31 -30.25
N THR A 171 13.52 15.79 -31.47
CA THR A 171 14.19 15.31 -32.69
C THR A 171 14.67 16.45 -33.58
N GLY A 172 15.69 16.18 -34.39
CA GLY A 172 16.25 17.18 -35.32
C GLY A 172 16.91 18.34 -34.58
N ASN A 173 16.40 19.56 -34.79
CA ASN A 173 16.98 20.79 -34.23
C ASN A 173 16.29 21.26 -32.93
N GLN A 174 15.36 20.46 -32.37
CA GLN A 174 14.68 20.79 -31.11
C GLN A 174 15.64 20.70 -29.93
N TYR A 175 15.40 21.52 -28.89
CA TYR A 175 16.14 21.38 -27.63
C TYR A 175 15.62 20.17 -26.85
N LEU A 176 16.49 19.53 -26.06
CA LEU A 176 16.11 18.38 -25.23
C LEU A 176 14.92 18.68 -24.32
N LYS A 177 14.89 19.88 -23.72
CA LYS A 177 13.82 20.32 -22.82
C LYS A 177 12.49 20.64 -23.54
N ASP A 178 12.49 20.74 -24.87
CA ASP A 178 11.26 20.95 -25.66
C ASP A 178 10.52 19.63 -25.90
N GLY A 179 11.21 18.48 -25.80
CA GLY A 179 10.64 17.14 -25.93
C GLY A 179 10.29 16.49 -24.59
N GLY A 180 9.52 15.40 -24.67
CA GLY A 180 9.22 14.53 -23.53
C GLY A 180 9.96 13.21 -23.62
N PHE A 181 9.31 12.12 -23.22
CA PHE A 181 9.87 10.78 -23.07
C PHE A 181 9.26 9.78 -24.05
N ALA A 182 8.15 10.13 -24.71
CA ALA A 182 7.44 9.21 -25.58
C ALA A 182 8.17 8.96 -26.90
N PHE A 183 7.82 7.86 -27.57
CA PHE A 183 8.36 7.49 -28.86
C PHE A 183 8.08 8.56 -29.92
N PRO A 184 9.06 8.91 -30.78
CA PRO A 184 8.83 9.82 -31.90
C PRO A 184 7.90 9.19 -32.94
N PRO A 185 7.13 9.99 -33.71
CA PRO A 185 6.23 9.46 -34.73
C PRO A 185 6.95 8.56 -35.75
N THR A 186 6.39 7.38 -35.99
CA THR A 186 6.88 6.39 -36.96
C THR A 186 5.96 6.28 -38.19
N LYS A 187 6.42 5.57 -39.23
CA LYS A 187 5.58 5.15 -40.37
C LYS A 187 5.70 3.62 -40.53
N PRO A 188 4.64 2.84 -40.28
CA PRO A 188 3.32 3.24 -39.76
C PRO A 188 3.42 3.81 -38.33
N LEU A 189 2.41 4.58 -37.90
CA LEU A 189 2.37 5.18 -36.57
C LEU A 189 2.17 4.09 -35.51
N MET A 190 3.16 3.94 -34.61
CA MET A 190 3.12 2.95 -33.53
C MET A 190 2.89 3.58 -32.14
N SER A 191 3.11 4.89 -31.98
CA SER A 191 2.88 5.56 -30.70
C SER A 191 2.68 7.07 -30.89
N PRO A 192 1.72 7.69 -30.19
CA PRO A 192 0.67 7.02 -29.42
C PRO A 192 -0.30 6.25 -30.33
N MET A 193 -0.95 5.22 -29.79
CA MET A 193 -1.96 4.42 -30.50
C MET A 193 -3.21 4.26 -29.63
N THR A 194 -4.40 4.36 -30.23
CA THR A 194 -5.65 4.16 -29.48
C THR A 194 -5.90 2.67 -29.20
N LEU A 195 -6.75 2.37 -28.22
CA LEU A 195 -7.16 1.00 -27.93
C LEU A 195 -7.77 0.30 -29.17
N ASP A 196 -8.64 0.99 -29.90
CA ASP A 196 -9.32 0.43 -31.08
C ASP A 196 -8.32 0.15 -32.21
N ASP A 197 -7.35 1.04 -32.42
CA ASP A 197 -6.28 0.84 -33.40
C ASP A 197 -5.39 -0.35 -33.02
N MET A 198 -5.05 -0.53 -31.72
CA MET A 198 -4.31 -1.70 -31.25
C MET A 198 -5.13 -2.99 -31.45
N ARG A 199 -6.43 -2.98 -31.13
CA ARG A 199 -7.32 -4.14 -31.37
C ARG A 199 -7.42 -4.47 -32.85
N LEU A 200 -7.44 -3.46 -33.73
CA LEU A 200 -7.42 -3.66 -35.17
C LEU A 200 -6.09 -4.24 -35.65
N LEU A 201 -4.97 -3.73 -35.12
CA LEU A 201 -3.62 -4.20 -35.45
C LEU A 201 -3.41 -5.68 -35.06
N TYR A 202 -3.96 -6.10 -33.93
CA TYR A 202 -3.80 -7.45 -33.39
C TYR A 202 -5.02 -8.35 -33.56
N LYS A 203 -5.98 -7.98 -34.42
CA LYS A 203 -7.26 -8.70 -34.58
C LYS A 203 -7.11 -10.20 -34.91
N ASP A 204 -6.04 -10.55 -35.62
CA ASP A 204 -5.75 -11.92 -36.09
C ASP A 204 -4.77 -12.66 -35.16
N ASN A 205 -4.34 -12.04 -34.04
CA ASN A 205 -3.44 -12.65 -33.06
C ASN A 205 -4.24 -13.20 -31.87
N GLU A 206 -4.39 -14.53 -31.80
CA GLU A 206 -5.17 -15.21 -30.76
C GLU A 206 -4.69 -14.92 -29.34
N ASP A 207 -3.38 -14.75 -29.13
CA ASP A 207 -2.78 -14.55 -27.82
C ASP A 207 -2.97 -13.12 -27.29
N VAL A 208 -3.20 -12.15 -28.19
CA VAL A 208 -3.17 -10.71 -27.87
C VAL A 208 -4.54 -10.04 -28.02
N LYS A 209 -5.39 -10.51 -28.95
CA LYS A 209 -6.65 -9.83 -29.32
C LYS A 209 -7.64 -9.66 -28.16
N ASN A 210 -7.60 -10.57 -27.19
CA ASN A 210 -8.53 -10.63 -26.07
C ASN A 210 -7.95 -10.08 -24.75
N LEU A 211 -6.71 -9.57 -24.77
CA LEU A 211 -6.10 -8.97 -23.58
C LEU A 211 -6.86 -7.70 -23.15
N ASP A 212 -6.81 -7.41 -21.86
CA ASP A 212 -7.27 -6.13 -21.33
C ASP A 212 -6.39 -4.99 -21.88
N GLU A 213 -6.89 -3.77 -21.78
CA GLU A 213 -6.25 -2.58 -22.37
C GLU A 213 -4.86 -2.25 -21.82
N LEU A 214 -4.57 -2.53 -20.54
CA LEU A 214 -3.25 -2.29 -19.96
C LEU A 214 -2.25 -3.33 -20.44
N THR A 215 -2.64 -4.61 -20.38
CA THR A 215 -1.78 -5.70 -20.86
C THR A 215 -1.54 -5.57 -22.36
N LEU A 216 -2.58 -5.25 -23.15
CA LEU A 216 -2.45 -4.99 -24.57
C LEU A 216 -1.46 -3.85 -24.86
N CYS A 217 -1.54 -2.74 -24.12
CA CYS A 217 -0.58 -1.63 -24.25
C CYS A 217 0.86 -2.06 -23.89
N SER A 218 1.04 -2.82 -22.80
CA SER A 218 2.34 -3.35 -22.39
C SER A 218 2.93 -4.29 -23.47
N ARG A 219 2.14 -5.21 -24.02
CA ARG A 219 2.55 -6.13 -25.09
C ARG A 219 2.84 -5.39 -26.40
N HIS A 220 2.02 -4.40 -26.75
CA HIS A 220 2.23 -3.54 -27.90
C HIS A 220 3.58 -2.81 -27.83
N ALA A 221 3.89 -2.21 -26.67
CA ALA A 221 5.18 -1.57 -26.43
C ALA A 221 6.36 -2.56 -26.47
N GLY A 222 6.17 -3.76 -25.93
CA GLY A 222 7.17 -4.83 -26.00
C GLY A 222 7.43 -5.38 -27.41
N ASN A 223 6.51 -5.20 -28.36
CA ASN A 223 6.76 -5.62 -29.73
C ASN A 223 7.74 -4.71 -30.49
N MET A 224 8.08 -3.54 -29.93
CA MET A 224 9.06 -2.63 -30.52
C MET A 224 10.48 -3.13 -30.24
N ASN A 225 11.21 -3.51 -31.29
CA ASN A 225 12.59 -3.94 -31.16
C ASN A 225 13.55 -2.74 -31.08
N PRO A 226 14.48 -2.74 -30.12
CA PRO A 226 15.53 -1.73 -30.04
C PRO A 226 16.55 -1.94 -31.18
N ASP A 227 16.88 -0.87 -31.93
CA ASP A 227 18.02 -0.84 -32.88
C ASP A 227 18.04 -1.97 -33.94
N ASN A 228 16.88 -2.48 -34.33
CA ASN A 228 16.73 -3.67 -35.20
C ASN A 228 17.39 -4.95 -34.65
N ASP A 229 17.80 -4.95 -33.38
CA ASP A 229 18.28 -6.14 -32.69
C ASP A 229 17.09 -7.03 -32.34
N LYS A 230 16.86 -8.03 -33.20
CA LYS A 230 15.75 -8.98 -33.04
C LYS A 230 15.92 -9.90 -31.82
N ASN A 231 17.13 -10.00 -31.28
CA ASN A 231 17.46 -10.93 -30.20
C ASN A 231 17.61 -10.21 -28.84
N SER A 232 17.42 -8.90 -28.79
CA SER A 232 17.51 -8.18 -27.52
C SER A 232 16.32 -8.48 -26.62
N ASN A 233 16.63 -8.75 -25.35
CA ASN A 233 15.63 -8.85 -24.28
C ASN A 233 15.11 -7.47 -23.83
N TYR A 234 15.67 -6.39 -24.35
CA TYR A 234 15.22 -5.04 -24.01
C TYR A 234 13.90 -4.73 -24.69
N LYS A 235 12.95 -4.24 -23.90
CA LYS A 235 11.60 -3.89 -24.32
C LYS A 235 11.23 -2.55 -23.69
N TYR A 236 10.57 -1.69 -24.46
CA TYR A 236 10.21 -0.36 -23.98
C TYR A 236 9.05 -0.44 -22.98
N PRO A 237 9.07 0.39 -21.91
CA PRO A 237 7.90 0.58 -21.06
C PRO A 237 6.84 1.43 -21.77
N ALA A 238 5.66 1.50 -21.19
CA ALA A 238 4.55 2.28 -21.72
C ALA A 238 3.81 3.05 -20.62
N VAL A 239 3.01 4.02 -21.06
CA VAL A 239 1.95 4.61 -20.25
C VAL A 239 0.64 4.50 -20.99
N TYR A 240 -0.37 3.95 -20.32
CA TYR A 240 -1.74 3.98 -20.81
C TYR A 240 -2.49 5.16 -20.18
N ASP A 241 -3.16 5.94 -21.01
CA ASP A 241 -4.05 7.02 -20.59
C ASP A 241 -5.50 6.56 -20.70
N TYR A 242 -6.17 6.40 -19.56
CA TYR A 242 -7.58 6.00 -19.49
C TYR A 242 -8.54 7.05 -20.05
N ASN A 243 -8.19 8.34 -20.02
CA ASN A 243 -9.06 9.39 -20.56
C ASN A 243 -9.13 9.32 -22.08
N ASP A 244 -7.97 9.29 -22.71
CA ASP A 244 -7.84 9.28 -24.16
C ASP A 244 -7.91 7.86 -24.77
N LYS A 245 -7.87 6.83 -23.91
CA LYS A 245 -7.72 5.41 -24.27
C LYS A 245 -6.53 5.17 -25.20
N LYS A 246 -5.40 5.85 -24.90
CA LYS A 246 -4.18 5.82 -25.72
C LYS A 246 -3.05 5.12 -24.98
N CYS A 247 -2.34 4.28 -25.72
CA CYS A 247 -1.06 3.72 -25.31
C CYS A 247 0.08 4.60 -25.83
N HIS A 248 0.94 5.05 -24.92
CA HIS A 248 2.15 5.80 -25.22
C HIS A 248 3.36 4.92 -24.93
N ILE A 249 4.14 4.58 -25.95
CA ILE A 249 5.41 3.87 -25.77
C ILE A 249 6.44 4.89 -25.30
N LEU A 250 7.17 4.57 -24.23
CA LEU A 250 8.23 5.43 -23.72
C LEU A 250 9.56 5.06 -24.36
N TYR A 251 10.18 6.04 -25.00
CA TYR A 251 11.52 5.90 -25.56
C TYR A 251 12.60 5.89 -24.48
N ILE A 252 12.39 6.69 -23.43
CA ILE A 252 13.27 6.81 -22.27
C ILE A 252 12.68 5.99 -21.12
N ALA A 253 13.42 4.97 -20.66
CA ALA A 253 12.99 4.14 -19.52
C ALA A 253 13.47 4.66 -18.15
N ALA A 254 14.35 5.68 -18.16
CA ALA A 254 14.79 6.38 -16.96
C ALA A 254 13.61 7.09 -16.29
N GLN A 255 13.57 7.07 -14.96
CA GLN A 255 12.44 7.65 -14.20
C GLN A 255 12.86 8.78 -13.26
N GLU A 256 14.13 8.84 -12.86
CA GLU A 256 14.63 9.92 -12.02
C GLU A 256 16.04 10.38 -12.45
N ASN A 257 16.22 11.70 -12.49
CA ASN A 257 17.51 12.38 -12.60
C ASN A 257 17.39 13.72 -11.86
N ASN A 258 17.92 13.78 -10.64
CA ASN A 258 17.78 14.95 -9.76
C ASN A 258 19.11 15.49 -9.21
N GLY A 259 20.23 14.84 -9.56
CA GLY A 259 21.55 15.25 -9.07
C GLY A 259 22.01 16.55 -9.74
N PRO A 260 22.43 17.58 -8.98
CA PRO A 260 22.86 18.87 -9.53
C PRO A 260 24.11 18.75 -10.42
N ARG A 261 24.80 17.61 -10.33
CA ARG A 261 25.94 17.24 -11.18
C ARG A 261 25.51 16.75 -12.57
N TYR A 262 24.30 16.21 -12.72
CA TYR A 262 23.86 15.48 -13.91
C TYR A 262 22.74 16.18 -14.67
N CYS A 263 21.98 17.05 -14.00
CA CYS A 263 20.89 17.80 -14.61
C CYS A 263 20.93 19.26 -14.17
N ASN A 264 20.42 20.16 -15.03
CA ASN A 264 20.41 21.58 -14.72
C ASN A 264 18.98 22.10 -14.51
N LYS A 265 18.74 22.62 -13.30
CA LYS A 265 17.48 23.27 -12.93
C LYS A 265 17.34 24.68 -13.53
N ASP A 266 18.39 25.26 -14.11
CA ASP A 266 18.29 26.55 -14.79
C ASP A 266 17.48 26.45 -16.10
N GLU A 267 16.35 27.16 -16.16
CA GLU A 267 15.47 27.24 -17.33
C GLU A 267 16.16 27.86 -18.55
N SER A 268 17.09 28.80 -18.33
CA SER A 268 17.80 29.48 -19.41
C SER A 268 18.71 28.53 -20.18
N LYS A 269 19.15 27.43 -19.53
CA LYS A 269 19.99 26.39 -20.12
C LYS A 269 19.13 25.30 -20.76
N ARG A 270 18.36 25.66 -21.79
CA ARG A 270 17.46 24.75 -22.53
C ARG A 270 18.18 23.55 -23.17
N ASN A 271 19.46 23.71 -23.45
CA ASN A 271 20.27 22.66 -24.02
C ASN A 271 20.61 21.56 -23.01
N SER A 272 20.71 21.81 -21.71
CA SER A 272 21.20 20.81 -20.74
C SER A 272 20.24 19.63 -20.53
N MET A 273 20.75 18.53 -19.98
CA MET A 273 19.92 17.40 -19.54
C MET A 273 18.82 17.87 -18.57
N PHE A 274 17.59 17.43 -18.80
CA PHE A 274 16.45 17.76 -17.94
C PHE A 274 16.59 17.07 -16.59
N CYS A 275 16.23 17.79 -15.52
CA CYS A 275 15.99 17.18 -14.22
C CYS A 275 14.56 16.62 -14.25
N PHE A 276 14.36 15.41 -13.73
CA PHE A 276 13.05 14.80 -13.71
C PHE A 276 12.93 13.80 -12.57
N ARG A 277 11.70 13.51 -12.17
CA ARG A 277 11.40 12.58 -11.09
C ARG A 277 10.04 11.92 -11.31
N PRO A 278 9.84 10.70 -10.79
CA PRO A 278 8.52 10.09 -10.81
C PRO A 278 7.62 10.78 -9.79
N ALA A 279 6.33 10.88 -10.11
CA ALA A 279 5.34 11.45 -9.21
C ALA A 279 3.96 10.85 -9.45
N LYS A 280 3.11 10.93 -8.42
CA LYS A 280 1.66 10.93 -8.58
C LYS A 280 1.15 12.35 -8.46
N ASP A 281 0.60 12.86 -9.55
CA ASP A 281 0.02 14.20 -9.65
C ASP A 281 -1.45 14.10 -10.08
N LYS A 282 -2.24 15.13 -9.79
CA LYS A 282 -3.65 15.19 -10.23
C LYS A 282 -3.75 15.10 -11.76
N SER A 283 -2.78 15.64 -12.49
CA SER A 283 -2.72 15.52 -13.95
C SER A 283 -2.45 14.09 -14.44
N PHE A 284 -1.94 13.21 -13.57
CA PHE A 284 -1.55 11.83 -13.91
C PHE A 284 -2.53 10.79 -13.39
N GLN A 285 -3.62 11.19 -12.73
CA GLN A 285 -4.55 10.25 -12.08
C GLN A 285 -5.04 9.13 -13.01
N ASN A 286 -5.25 9.45 -14.30
CA ASN A 286 -5.74 8.51 -15.31
C ASN A 286 -4.62 7.77 -16.06
N TYR A 287 -3.36 8.01 -15.69
CA TYR A 287 -2.22 7.36 -16.29
C TYR A 287 -1.87 6.09 -15.52
N THR A 288 -1.43 5.09 -16.26
CA THR A 288 -0.87 3.88 -15.68
C THR A 288 0.49 3.61 -16.30
N TYR A 289 1.52 3.58 -15.46
CA TYR A 289 2.87 3.21 -15.89
C TYR A 289 2.99 1.69 -15.98
N LEU A 290 3.47 1.19 -17.11
CA LEU A 290 3.52 -0.22 -17.47
C LEU A 290 4.96 -0.63 -17.81
N SER A 291 5.47 -1.62 -17.09
CA SER A 291 6.69 -2.32 -17.50
C SER A 291 6.37 -3.30 -18.63
N LYS A 292 7.41 -3.94 -19.21
CA LYS A 292 7.23 -5.03 -20.16
C LYS A 292 6.64 -6.31 -19.54
N ASN A 293 6.72 -6.44 -18.21
CA ASN A 293 6.40 -7.67 -17.46
C ASN A 293 5.01 -7.64 -16.82
N VAL A 294 4.18 -6.63 -17.10
CA VAL A 294 2.82 -6.58 -16.58
C VAL A 294 2.10 -7.87 -16.95
N VAL A 295 1.57 -8.57 -15.94
CA VAL A 295 0.93 -9.88 -16.10
C VAL A 295 -0.50 -9.72 -16.60
N ASP A 296 -0.96 -10.67 -17.41
CA ASP A 296 -2.26 -10.59 -18.09
C ASP A 296 -3.45 -10.64 -17.11
N ASN A 297 -3.26 -11.27 -15.94
CA ASN A 297 -4.27 -11.38 -14.88
C ASN A 297 -4.08 -10.35 -13.75
N TRP A 298 -3.46 -9.20 -14.04
CA TRP A 298 -3.17 -8.17 -13.03
C TRP A 298 -4.40 -7.71 -12.25
N GLU A 299 -5.60 -7.74 -12.83
CA GLU A 299 -6.85 -7.35 -12.15
C GLU A 299 -7.12 -8.21 -10.90
N GLU A 300 -6.67 -9.45 -10.91
CA GLU A 300 -6.87 -10.39 -9.80
C GLU A 300 -5.70 -10.35 -8.80
N VAL A 301 -4.47 -10.26 -9.31
CA VAL A 301 -3.25 -10.44 -8.51
C VAL A 301 -2.54 -9.15 -8.10
N CYS A 302 -2.95 -7.99 -8.63
CA CYS A 302 -2.33 -6.71 -8.32
C CYS A 302 -3.30 -5.74 -7.63
N PRO A 303 -2.81 -4.81 -6.80
CA PRO A 303 -3.63 -3.74 -6.23
C PRO A 303 -4.08 -2.75 -7.32
N ARG A 304 -5.34 -2.29 -7.23
CA ARG A 304 -5.84 -1.13 -7.99
C ARG A 304 -6.57 -0.16 -7.09
N LYS A 305 -7.76 -0.52 -6.63
CA LYS A 305 -8.58 0.35 -5.78
C LYS A 305 -8.04 0.39 -4.37
N ASN A 306 -8.28 1.51 -3.69
CA ASN A 306 -8.05 1.61 -2.25
C ASN A 306 -9.23 0.97 -1.51
N LEU A 307 -9.01 0.43 -0.33
CA LEU A 307 -10.06 -0.25 0.42
C LEU A 307 -10.67 0.71 1.44
N GLU A 308 -11.93 1.11 1.24
CA GLU A 308 -12.64 1.96 2.18
C GLU A 308 -13.15 1.16 3.38
N ASN A 309 -13.19 1.78 4.56
CA ASN A 309 -13.57 1.17 5.83
C ASN A 309 -12.63 0.02 6.23
N ALA A 310 -11.38 0.08 5.77
CA ALA A 310 -10.38 -0.94 6.01
C ALA A 310 -9.07 -0.31 6.46
N LYS A 311 -8.40 -0.99 7.39
CA LYS A 311 -7.05 -0.70 7.83
C LYS A 311 -6.22 -1.99 7.68
N PHE A 312 -5.06 -1.91 7.05
CA PHE A 312 -4.12 -3.03 6.99
C PHE A 312 -3.63 -3.40 8.40
N GLY A 313 -3.56 -4.71 8.66
CA GLY A 313 -3.08 -5.28 9.91
C GLY A 313 -2.24 -6.54 9.71
N LEU A 314 -1.79 -7.12 10.82
CA LEU A 314 -1.10 -8.41 10.89
C LEU A 314 -1.99 -9.46 11.56
N TRP A 315 -2.12 -10.62 10.92
CA TRP A 315 -2.80 -11.76 11.48
C TRP A 315 -1.94 -12.41 12.56
N VAL A 316 -2.38 -12.35 13.81
CA VAL A 316 -1.70 -12.90 14.98
C VAL A 316 -2.71 -13.68 15.81
N ASP A 317 -2.42 -14.97 16.04
CA ASP A 317 -3.19 -15.86 16.93
C ASP A 317 -4.72 -15.91 16.70
N GLY A 318 -5.16 -15.74 15.45
CA GLY A 318 -6.56 -15.83 15.08
C GLY A 318 -7.29 -14.49 15.00
N ASN A 319 -6.59 -13.37 15.20
CA ASN A 319 -7.12 -12.02 15.06
C ASN A 319 -6.27 -11.15 14.12
N CYS A 320 -6.90 -10.10 13.60
CA CYS A 320 -6.20 -9.07 12.83
C CYS A 320 -5.83 -7.91 13.75
N GLU A 321 -4.53 -7.79 14.03
CA GLU A 321 -3.95 -6.78 14.91
C GLU A 321 -3.35 -5.63 14.10
N ASP A 322 -3.15 -4.48 14.76
CA ASP A 322 -2.51 -3.31 14.13
C ASP A 322 -1.06 -3.61 13.69
N ILE A 323 -0.58 -2.86 12.69
CA ILE A 323 0.85 -2.89 12.31
C ILE A 323 1.68 -2.28 13.45
N PRO A 324 2.67 -2.99 14.03
CA PRO A 324 3.38 -2.52 15.23
C PRO A 324 4.23 -1.25 15.02
N HIS A 325 4.83 -1.11 13.84
CA HIS A 325 5.74 0.00 13.52
C HIS A 325 5.28 0.70 12.25
N VAL A 326 4.79 1.92 12.42
CA VAL A 326 4.33 2.80 11.33
C VAL A 326 5.00 4.17 11.47
N ASN A 327 5.25 4.81 10.33
CA ASN A 327 5.64 6.21 10.29
C ASN A 327 4.40 7.04 9.97
N GLU A 328 4.05 7.97 10.85
CA GLU A 328 2.88 8.82 10.68
C GLU A 328 3.24 10.14 9.99
N PHE A 329 2.49 10.49 8.95
CA PHE A 329 2.60 11.75 8.22
C PHE A 329 1.24 12.45 8.19
N SER A 330 1.23 13.78 8.15
CA SER A 330 -0.01 14.52 7.87
C SER A 330 -0.37 14.40 6.40
N ALA A 331 -1.64 14.12 6.12
CA ALA A 331 -2.20 14.03 4.77
C ALA A 331 -3.67 14.51 4.80
N ASN A 332 -3.99 15.55 4.05
CA ASN A 332 -5.30 16.19 4.05
C ASN A 332 -6.39 15.28 3.45
N ASP A 333 -6.01 14.43 2.50
CA ASP A 333 -6.89 13.51 1.78
C ASP A 333 -6.17 12.20 1.41
N LEU A 334 -6.94 11.27 0.81
CA LEU A 334 -6.43 9.99 0.33
C LEU A 334 -5.35 10.16 -0.75
N PHE A 335 -5.49 11.19 -1.60
CA PHE A 335 -4.56 11.45 -2.69
C PHE A 335 -3.17 11.80 -2.13
N GLU A 336 -3.10 12.68 -1.13
CA GLU A 336 -1.85 13.02 -0.45
C GLU A 336 -1.23 11.81 0.27
N CYS A 337 -2.05 11.00 0.96
CA CYS A 337 -1.52 9.79 1.58
C CYS A 337 -0.97 8.80 0.55
N ASN A 338 -1.70 8.55 -0.56
CA ASN A 338 -1.23 7.67 -1.63
C ASN A 338 0.07 8.19 -2.27
N LYS A 339 0.19 9.51 -2.45
CA LYS A 339 1.40 10.16 -2.94
C LYS A 339 2.58 9.96 -1.98
N LEU A 340 2.39 10.14 -0.68
CA LEU A 340 3.45 9.92 0.32
C LEU A 340 3.92 8.45 0.34
N VAL A 341 2.97 7.50 0.30
CA VAL A 341 3.29 6.07 0.19
C VAL A 341 4.09 5.80 -1.08
N PHE A 342 3.69 6.37 -2.22
CA PHE A 342 4.44 6.25 -3.46
C PHE A 342 5.86 6.84 -3.37
N GLU A 343 6.04 8.00 -2.76
CA GLU A 343 7.35 8.66 -2.62
C GLU A 343 8.36 7.86 -1.78
N LEU A 344 7.86 7.12 -0.77
CA LEU A 344 8.64 6.28 0.14
C LEU A 344 8.72 4.81 -0.28
N SER A 345 7.98 4.41 -1.32
CA SER A 345 7.92 3.04 -1.80
C SER A 345 9.25 2.52 -2.36
N ALA A 346 9.28 1.22 -2.67
CA ALA A 346 10.42 0.54 -3.28
C ALA A 346 10.99 1.34 -4.47
N SER A 347 12.32 1.47 -4.51
CA SER A 347 13.02 2.26 -5.53
C SER A 347 14.30 1.57 -5.96
N ASP A 348 14.45 1.36 -7.26
CA ASP A 348 15.63 0.76 -7.89
C ASP A 348 16.67 1.80 -8.34
N GLN A 349 16.44 3.05 -7.97
CA GLN A 349 17.30 4.17 -8.31
C GLN A 349 18.74 3.95 -7.78
N PRO A 350 19.78 4.08 -8.63
CA PRO A 350 21.16 4.01 -8.16
C PRO A 350 21.49 5.21 -7.24
N LYS A 351 22.37 5.02 -6.26
CA LYS A 351 22.80 6.07 -5.33
C LYS A 351 23.92 6.94 -5.91
N GLN A 352 24.69 6.42 -6.87
CA GLN A 352 25.81 7.07 -7.53
C GLN A 352 25.75 6.81 -9.04
N TYR A 353 25.88 7.89 -9.83
CA TYR A 353 25.96 7.82 -11.29
C TYR A 353 27.42 7.99 -11.76
N GLU A 354 27.80 7.28 -12.83
CA GLU A 354 29.12 7.41 -13.45
C GLU A 354 29.41 8.84 -13.93
N GLN A 355 30.70 9.20 -13.96
CA GLN A 355 31.19 10.57 -14.01
C GLN A 355 31.22 11.19 -15.42
N HIS A 356 30.78 10.51 -16.46
CA HIS A 356 31.12 10.91 -17.83
C HIS A 356 30.14 11.94 -18.44
N LEU A 357 30.50 13.22 -18.30
CA LEU A 357 29.90 14.36 -19.03
C LEU A 357 29.79 14.17 -20.56
N THR A 358 30.56 13.23 -21.14
CA THR A 358 30.48 12.88 -22.57
C THR A 358 29.12 12.32 -23.00
N ASP A 359 28.31 11.85 -22.06
CA ASP A 359 27.00 11.26 -22.37
C ASP A 359 25.98 12.33 -22.79
N TYR A 360 26.15 13.58 -22.36
CA TYR A 360 25.30 14.69 -22.83
C TYR A 360 25.43 14.95 -24.34
N GLU A 361 26.66 14.91 -24.86
CA GLU A 361 26.91 15.08 -26.30
C GLU A 361 26.35 13.88 -27.08
N LYS A 362 26.49 12.66 -26.55
CA LYS A 362 25.85 11.45 -27.12
C LYS A 362 24.33 11.55 -27.11
N ILE A 363 23.71 12.10 -26.06
CA ILE A 363 22.26 12.34 -26.00
C ILE A 363 21.84 13.28 -27.11
N LYS A 364 22.51 14.43 -27.19
CA LYS A 364 22.17 15.48 -28.13
C LYS A 364 22.34 15.02 -29.58
N GLU A 365 23.46 14.36 -29.88
CA GLU A 365 23.69 13.75 -31.19
C GLU A 365 22.75 12.58 -31.46
N GLY A 366 22.47 11.76 -30.45
CA GLY A 366 21.54 10.66 -30.51
C GLY A 366 20.14 11.11 -30.91
N PHE A 367 19.58 12.11 -30.21
CA PHE A 367 18.27 12.69 -30.52
C PHE A 367 18.25 13.40 -31.87
N LYS A 368 19.31 14.15 -32.20
CA LYS A 368 19.43 14.81 -33.51
C LYS A 368 19.43 13.80 -34.66
N ASN A 369 20.17 12.70 -34.51
CA ASN A 369 20.37 11.68 -35.54
C ASN A 369 19.35 10.53 -35.47
N LYS A 370 18.39 10.58 -34.54
CA LYS A 370 17.45 9.48 -34.23
C LYS A 370 18.15 8.14 -33.94
N ASN A 371 19.34 8.20 -33.35
CA ASN A 371 20.14 7.03 -33.02
C ASN A 371 19.71 6.51 -31.63
N ALA A 372 18.94 5.42 -31.63
CA ALA A 372 18.35 4.89 -30.40
C ALA A 372 19.39 4.29 -29.46
N SER A 373 20.45 3.67 -29.98
CA SER A 373 21.57 3.19 -29.17
C SER A 373 22.23 4.34 -28.38
N MET A 374 22.49 5.49 -29.01
CA MET A 374 23.11 6.65 -28.33
C MET A 374 22.20 7.28 -27.26
N ILE A 375 20.90 7.45 -27.56
CA ILE A 375 19.95 8.02 -26.60
C ILE A 375 19.78 7.08 -25.39
N LYS A 376 19.64 5.78 -25.65
CA LYS A 376 19.55 4.75 -24.59
C LYS A 376 20.77 4.77 -23.70
N SER A 377 21.98 4.86 -24.30
CA SER A 377 23.24 4.80 -23.57
C SER A 377 23.43 5.86 -22.50
N ALA A 378 22.64 6.93 -22.57
CA ALA A 378 22.88 8.10 -21.76
C ALA A 378 21.72 8.47 -20.81
N PHE A 379 20.54 7.86 -20.98
CA PHE A 379 19.48 7.90 -19.95
C PHE A 379 19.35 6.59 -19.20
N LEU A 380 19.78 5.47 -19.78
CA LEU A 380 19.84 4.21 -19.07
C LEU A 380 21.19 4.18 -18.36
N PRO A 381 21.24 4.03 -17.02
CA PRO A 381 22.51 3.80 -16.36
C PRO A 381 23.12 2.55 -16.99
N THR A 382 24.20 2.70 -17.77
CA THR A 382 25.09 1.61 -18.16
C THR A 382 25.42 0.93 -16.85
N GLY A 383 24.97 -0.32 -16.69
CA GLY A 383 24.62 -0.91 -15.39
C GLY A 383 25.47 -0.38 -14.24
N ALA A 384 24.81 0.08 -13.16
CA ALA A 384 25.46 0.68 -12.01
C ALA A 384 26.75 -0.05 -11.64
N PHE A 385 27.80 0.69 -11.23
CA PHE A 385 29.04 0.14 -10.67
C PHE A 385 28.72 -1.13 -9.88
N LYS A 386 29.57 -2.17 -9.93
CA LYS A 386 29.34 -3.43 -9.18
C LYS A 386 28.89 -3.22 -7.71
N ALA A 387 29.26 -2.09 -7.11
CA ALA A 387 28.91 -1.67 -5.75
C ALA A 387 27.50 -1.05 -5.57
N ASP A 388 26.78 -0.66 -6.63
CA ASP A 388 25.53 0.12 -6.56
C ASP A 388 24.38 -0.43 -7.44
N ARG A 389 24.44 -1.74 -7.75
CA ARG A 389 23.35 -2.51 -8.38
C ARG A 389 22.19 -2.74 -7.40
N TYR A 390 21.63 -1.66 -6.86
CA TYR A 390 20.50 -1.78 -5.94
C TYR A 390 19.24 -2.14 -6.73
N LYS A 391 18.74 -3.35 -6.49
CA LYS A 391 17.43 -3.82 -6.90
C LYS A 391 16.63 -4.02 -5.63
N SER A 392 15.54 -3.28 -5.48
CA SER A 392 14.67 -3.35 -4.31
C SER A 392 13.94 -4.69 -4.21
N HIS A 393 13.68 -5.35 -5.35
CA HIS A 393 12.83 -6.54 -5.43
C HIS A 393 11.44 -6.32 -4.80
N GLY A 394 10.93 -5.08 -4.87
CA GLY A 394 9.67 -4.70 -4.23
C GLY A 394 9.79 -4.32 -2.76
N LYS A 395 10.97 -4.37 -2.14
CA LYS A 395 11.15 -3.96 -0.73
C LYS A 395 11.08 -2.45 -0.58
N GLY A 396 10.16 -1.98 0.27
CA GLY A 396 10.00 -0.56 0.57
C GLY A 396 8.76 -0.26 1.40
N TYR A 397 8.52 1.03 1.67
CA TYR A 397 7.32 1.49 2.37
C TYR A 397 6.14 1.54 1.40
N ASN A 398 5.60 0.37 1.04
CA ASN A 398 4.67 0.24 -0.08
C ASN A 398 3.20 0.37 0.30
N TRP A 399 2.89 0.41 1.59
CA TRP A 399 1.53 0.38 2.12
C TRP A 399 1.29 1.57 3.05
N GLY A 400 0.04 2.05 3.07
CA GLY A 400 -0.39 3.11 3.96
C GLY A 400 -1.82 2.88 4.47
N ASN A 401 -2.05 3.26 5.72
CA ASN A 401 -3.37 3.37 6.33
C ASN A 401 -3.72 4.85 6.49
N TYR A 402 -4.68 5.32 5.69
CA TYR A 402 -5.14 6.71 5.74
C TYR A 402 -6.29 6.86 6.73
N ASN A 403 -6.08 7.61 7.81
CA ASN A 403 -7.12 7.98 8.77
C ASN A 403 -7.81 9.29 8.35
N ARG A 404 -9.06 9.19 7.93
CA ARG A 404 -9.87 10.32 7.43
C ARG A 404 -10.27 11.30 8.53
N LYS A 405 -10.29 10.86 9.79
CA LYS A 405 -10.69 11.71 10.94
C LYS A 405 -9.52 12.54 11.44
N THR A 406 -8.33 11.95 11.54
CA THR A 406 -7.14 12.63 12.03
C THR A 406 -6.32 13.26 10.90
N GLN A 407 -6.64 12.97 9.63
CA GLN A 407 -5.88 13.41 8.45
C GLN A 407 -4.42 12.96 8.53
N LYS A 408 -4.24 11.69 8.91
CA LYS A 408 -2.93 11.05 9.08
C LYS A 408 -2.77 9.87 8.13
N CYS A 409 -1.58 9.73 7.59
CA CYS A 409 -1.14 8.62 6.75
C CYS A 409 -0.11 7.80 7.52
N GLU A 410 -0.49 6.61 7.96
CA GLU A 410 0.38 5.67 8.65
C GLU A 410 1.05 4.76 7.61
N ILE A 411 2.34 4.99 7.33
CA ILE A 411 3.08 4.32 6.27
C ILE A 411 4.03 3.27 6.86
N PHE A 412 4.09 2.08 6.26
CA PHE A 412 4.90 0.97 6.77
C PHE A 412 5.50 0.12 5.64
N ASN A 413 6.47 -0.73 6.00
CA ASN A 413 7.29 -1.53 5.08
C ASN A 413 7.20 -3.05 5.31
N VAL A 414 6.28 -3.50 6.16
CA VAL A 414 5.98 -4.92 6.38
C VAL A 414 4.70 -5.28 5.64
N LYS A 415 4.70 -6.41 4.91
CA LYS A 415 3.51 -6.84 4.18
C LYS A 415 2.33 -7.09 5.14
N PRO A 416 1.16 -6.52 4.87
CA PRO A 416 -0.02 -6.76 5.69
C PRO A 416 -0.59 -8.14 5.39
N THR A 417 -1.11 -8.81 6.41
CA THR A 417 -1.63 -10.19 6.28
C THR A 417 -3.12 -10.30 6.58
N CYS A 418 -3.79 -9.20 6.92
CA CYS A 418 -5.24 -9.14 7.12
C CYS A 418 -5.74 -7.68 7.03
N LEU A 419 -7.06 -7.51 7.15
CA LEU A 419 -7.71 -6.19 7.24
C LEU A 419 -8.55 -6.07 8.51
N ILE A 420 -8.46 -4.91 9.15
CA ILE A 420 -9.31 -4.48 10.26
C ILE A 420 -10.45 -3.65 9.67
N ASN A 421 -11.69 -3.98 10.01
CA ASN A 421 -12.86 -3.20 9.61
C ASN A 421 -12.95 -1.93 10.46
N ASN A 422 -12.59 -0.79 9.87
CA ASN A 422 -12.63 0.50 10.56
C ASN A 422 -13.07 1.61 9.59
N SER A 423 -14.24 2.18 9.85
CA SER A 423 -14.86 3.21 9.00
C SER A 423 -14.09 4.53 8.93
N SER A 424 -13.13 4.74 9.84
CA SER A 424 -12.27 5.94 9.84
C SER A 424 -11.09 5.80 8.87
N TYR A 425 -10.84 4.61 8.34
CA TYR A 425 -9.63 4.29 7.57
C TYR A 425 -9.90 3.94 6.10
N ILE A 426 -8.89 4.21 5.27
CA ILE A 426 -8.75 3.67 3.93
C ILE A 426 -7.36 3.03 3.81
N ALA A 427 -7.31 1.78 3.38
CA ALA A 427 -6.06 1.09 3.10
C ALA A 427 -5.61 1.36 1.65
N THR A 428 -4.36 1.80 1.46
CA THR A 428 -3.79 2.19 0.17
C THR A 428 -2.40 1.62 -0.05
N THR A 429 -1.98 1.48 -1.31
CA THR A 429 -0.62 1.05 -1.67
C THR A 429 0.02 2.00 -2.67
N ALA A 430 1.34 1.93 -2.80
CA ALA A 430 2.08 2.66 -3.82
C ALA A 430 1.64 2.33 -5.25
N LEU A 431 1.13 1.11 -5.49
CA LEU A 431 0.59 0.67 -6.79
C LEU A 431 -0.83 1.18 -7.05
N SER A 432 -1.64 1.34 -5.99
CA SER A 432 -3.06 1.69 -6.05
C SER A 432 -3.33 3.01 -6.80
N HIS A 433 -4.51 3.11 -7.40
CA HIS A 433 -5.03 4.35 -7.98
C HIS A 433 -5.11 5.43 -6.91
N PRO A 434 -4.77 6.70 -7.21
CA PRO A 434 -4.64 7.71 -6.16
C PRO A 434 -5.97 8.15 -5.53
N ILE A 435 -7.12 7.85 -6.16
CA ILE A 435 -8.45 8.27 -5.68
C ILE A 435 -9.55 7.19 -5.72
N GLU A 436 -9.37 6.09 -6.45
CA GLU A 436 -10.46 5.10 -6.60
C GLU A 436 -10.59 4.30 -5.31
N VAL A 437 -11.83 4.09 -4.84
CA VAL A 437 -12.10 3.33 -3.63
C VAL A 437 -13.03 2.16 -3.93
N GLU A 438 -12.82 1.06 -3.22
CA GLU A 438 -13.72 -0.08 -3.12
C GLU A 438 -14.45 -0.01 -1.77
N HIS A 439 -15.78 0.00 -1.83
CA HIS A 439 -16.63 0.19 -0.65
C HIS A 439 -16.95 -1.10 0.11
N ASN A 440 -16.68 -2.26 -0.50
CA ASN A 440 -17.11 -3.55 0.02
C ASN A 440 -15.99 -4.18 0.86
N PHE A 441 -16.14 -4.13 2.19
CA PHE A 441 -15.29 -4.92 3.08
C PHE A 441 -15.64 -6.41 2.94
N PRO A 442 -14.67 -7.33 2.80
CA PRO A 442 -14.90 -8.75 2.56
C PRO A 442 -15.38 -9.51 3.82
N CYS A 443 -16.56 -9.15 4.32
CA CYS A 443 -17.14 -9.70 5.55
C CYS A 443 -17.44 -11.21 5.47
N SER A 444 -17.63 -11.75 4.26
CA SER A 444 -17.93 -13.17 4.06
C SER A 444 -16.71 -14.08 4.29
N LEU A 445 -15.50 -13.55 4.21
CA LEU A 445 -14.25 -14.31 4.24
C LEU A 445 -14.12 -15.16 5.52
N TYR A 446 -14.49 -14.60 6.67
CA TYR A 446 -14.54 -15.35 7.93
C TYR A 446 -15.65 -16.40 7.96
N LYS A 447 -16.85 -16.05 7.48
CA LYS A 447 -18.00 -16.96 7.46
C LYS A 447 -17.71 -18.18 6.58
N ASP A 448 -17.08 -17.96 5.44
CA ASP A 448 -16.77 -19.00 4.46
C ASP A 448 -15.66 -19.92 4.98
N GLU A 449 -14.63 -19.38 5.65
CA GLU A 449 -13.58 -20.22 6.25
C GLU A 449 -14.11 -21.03 7.44
N ILE A 450 -14.96 -20.43 8.29
CA ILE A 450 -15.62 -21.17 9.38
C ILE A 450 -16.45 -22.33 8.81
N LYS A 451 -17.21 -22.09 7.73
CA LYS A 451 -17.98 -23.14 7.07
C LYS A 451 -17.09 -24.24 6.50
N LYS A 452 -15.99 -23.89 5.83
CA LYS A 452 -15.01 -24.85 5.30
C LYS A 452 -14.38 -25.70 6.40
N GLU A 453 -14.02 -25.11 7.53
CA GLU A 453 -13.44 -25.84 8.67
C GLU A 453 -14.47 -26.78 9.32
N ILE A 454 -15.71 -26.33 9.52
CA ILE A 454 -16.80 -27.20 9.99
C ILE A 454 -17.01 -28.39 9.03
N GLU A 455 -16.98 -28.14 7.72
CA GLU A 455 -17.08 -29.20 6.71
C GLU A 455 -15.88 -30.17 6.75
N ARG A 456 -14.64 -29.66 6.92
CA ARG A 456 -13.42 -30.49 7.05
C ARG A 456 -13.47 -31.37 8.29
N GLU A 457 -13.81 -30.80 9.44
CA GLU A 457 -13.91 -31.55 10.70
C GLU A 457 -15.07 -32.56 10.65
N SER A 458 -16.22 -32.18 10.08
CA SER A 458 -17.32 -33.14 9.88
C SER A 458 -16.92 -34.33 9.00
N LYS A 459 -16.04 -34.13 8.01
CA LYS A 459 -15.47 -35.20 7.18
C LYS A 459 -14.45 -36.04 7.96
N ARG A 460 -13.61 -35.42 8.81
CA ARG A 460 -12.66 -36.15 9.69
C ARG A 460 -13.39 -37.03 10.70
N ILE A 461 -14.43 -36.50 11.35
CA ILE A 461 -15.27 -37.26 12.28
C ILE A 461 -15.91 -38.46 11.56
N LYS A 462 -16.51 -38.25 10.38
CA LYS A 462 -17.07 -39.36 9.57
C LYS A 462 -16.05 -40.40 9.10
N LEU A 463 -14.77 -40.05 8.99
CA LEU A 463 -13.70 -40.98 8.65
C LEU A 463 -13.21 -41.77 9.87
N ASN A 464 -13.21 -41.14 11.05
CA ASN A 464 -12.79 -41.75 12.32
C ASN A 464 -13.92 -42.55 13.02
N ASP A 465 -15.20 -42.23 12.74
CA ASP A 465 -16.37 -42.98 13.23
C ASP A 465 -16.47 -44.41 12.64
N ASN A 466 -15.58 -44.79 11.73
CA ASN A 466 -15.47 -46.18 11.27
C ASN A 466 -14.66 -47.07 12.23
N ASP A 467 -13.98 -46.51 13.26
CA ASP A 467 -13.08 -47.28 14.13
C ASP A 467 -13.30 -47.13 15.65
N ASP A 468 -14.22 -46.31 16.18
CA ASP A 468 -14.50 -46.32 17.63
C ASP A 468 -15.94 -45.87 18.00
N GLU A 469 -16.62 -46.68 18.79
CA GLU A 469 -17.92 -46.36 19.40
C GLU A 469 -17.76 -45.27 20.47
N GLY A 470 -18.43 -44.13 20.26
CA GLY A 470 -18.97 -43.33 21.37
C GLY A 470 -18.13 -42.17 21.89
N ASN A 471 -17.97 -41.10 21.10
CA ASN A 471 -18.12 -39.71 21.58
C ASN A 471 -18.07 -38.72 20.40
N LYS A 472 -19.19 -38.07 20.09
CA LYS A 472 -19.22 -36.95 19.13
C LYS A 472 -18.48 -35.75 19.73
N LYS A 473 -17.25 -35.51 19.26
CA LYS A 473 -16.52 -34.26 19.52
C LYS A 473 -16.75 -33.30 18.35
N ASN A 474 -17.29 -32.12 18.62
CA ASN A 474 -17.32 -31.02 17.65
C ASN A 474 -16.13 -30.11 17.94
N TYR A 475 -15.40 -29.63 16.95
CA TYR A 475 -14.27 -28.70 17.16
C TYR A 475 -14.65 -27.32 16.61
N SER A 476 -14.41 -26.26 17.37
CA SER A 476 -14.54 -24.89 16.87
C SER A 476 -13.17 -24.38 16.40
N SER A 477 -13.12 -23.74 15.24
CA SER A 477 -11.92 -23.01 14.79
C SER A 477 -11.56 -21.91 15.80
N LYS A 478 -10.28 -21.53 15.91
CA LYS A 478 -9.82 -20.43 16.79
C LYS A 478 -10.57 -19.10 16.55
N ASN A 479 -11.29 -18.99 15.44
CA ASN A 479 -12.11 -17.86 14.99
C ASN A 479 -13.31 -17.49 15.89
N PHE A 480 -13.56 -18.21 16.98
CA PHE A 480 -14.62 -17.84 17.92
C PHE A 480 -14.05 -17.00 19.07
N TYR A 481 -14.00 -15.69 18.88
CA TYR A 481 -14.33 -14.63 19.84
C TYR A 481 -14.29 -13.29 19.08
N PHE A 482 -15.44 -12.80 18.59
CA PHE A 482 -15.53 -11.43 18.07
C PHE A 482 -15.95 -10.48 19.21
N ARG A 483 -15.12 -9.46 19.42
CA ARG A 483 -15.47 -8.17 20.05
C ARG A 483 -16.10 -7.26 19.01
#